data_AF-A0A1E3NFP4-F1
#
_entry.id   AF-A0A1E3NFP4-F1
#
_cell.length_a   1.000
_cell.length_b   1.000
_cell.length_c   1.000
_cell.angle_alpha   90.00
_cell.angle_beta   90.00
_cell.angle_gamma   90.00
#
_symmetry.space_group_name_H-M   'P 1'
#
loop_
_entity.id
_entity.type
_entity.pdbx_description
1 polymer ?
#
loop_
_entity_poly.entity_id
_entity_poly.type
_entity_poly.pdbx_seq_one_letter_code
_entity_poly.pdbx_strand_id
1 'polypeptide(L)'
;MLSSLDSEVQLDLGPESGPHQESQAESQFGYGSQTESQFELPFESQFESQLDSQLNPQNDKSKHLIPRMYGVYLLKSLPKKSCFYVGSTPDPHRRLRQHNGELARGGAYRTKKKGYRPWRMVFYVFGFPNKISALQFEHAWQHAYQTRHIPFEKRLNPGKRNTGSGTSLHSKIANCRLLLNSKGFNRLGLKVVIFDNSVYDVWLKNKFGIPVLEDIQIDVRIANLTEETTTTTTAADGAIASGNYNQLKEFMEYNSSLNEEYFQKCKELYGKPDELRTCKVCDKQVDVEDGFHTMCVCGHRDCTCIYHLSCLSGKFLEEEEEKIAEGSADELHVLPKKGKCIGCNKINFWNLVIRGAMNLQKNI
;
A
#
# COMPACT_ATOMS: atom_id res chain seq x y z
N MET A 1 59.93 39.47 38.50
CA MET A 1 59.28 40.75 38.86
C MET A 1 57.81 40.42 39.07
N LEU A 2 57.35 40.15 40.31
CA LEU A 2 56.75 41.13 41.26
C LEU A 2 55.64 41.95 40.56
N SER A 3 54.37 42.04 40.97
CA SER A 3 53.62 41.87 42.25
C SER A 3 52.11 41.99 41.92
N SER A 4 51.19 41.14 42.37
CA SER A 4 50.40 41.16 43.64
C SER A 4 49.42 42.34 43.85
N LEU A 5 48.15 41.99 44.17
CA LEU A 5 47.13 42.57 45.07
C LEU A 5 45.73 42.20 44.51
N ASP A 6 45.02 41.17 44.97
CA ASP A 6 44.33 40.87 46.25
C ASP A 6 43.12 41.76 46.61
N SER A 7 41.94 41.13 46.71
CA SER A 7 41.08 41.22 47.91
C SER A 7 39.94 40.18 47.87
N GLU A 8 40.02 39.23 48.80
CA GLU A 8 39.00 38.26 49.22
C GLU A 8 37.87 38.91 50.03
N VAL A 9 36.69 38.28 50.04
CA VAL A 9 35.88 38.18 51.28
C VAL A 9 35.22 36.79 51.31
N GLN A 10 35.64 36.00 52.29
CA GLN A 10 35.01 34.76 52.73
C GLN A 10 34.69 34.95 54.22
N LEU A 11 33.46 34.66 54.65
CA LEU A 11 33.15 34.44 56.06
C LEU A 11 32.32 33.17 56.19
N ASP A 12 32.90 32.27 56.97
CA ASP A 12 32.44 30.94 57.32
C ASP A 12 31.91 30.97 58.77
N LEU A 13 31.46 29.80 59.23
CA LEU A 13 31.19 29.35 60.60
C LEU A 13 29.72 29.15 60.99
N GLY A 14 29.24 27.92 60.75
CA GLY A 14 29.23 26.95 61.84
C GLY A 14 27.90 26.60 62.54
N PRO A 15 27.84 25.44 63.23
CA PRO A 15 26.68 24.54 63.22
C PRO A 15 26.08 24.22 64.60
N GLU A 16 24.87 23.66 64.64
CA GLU A 16 24.25 22.90 65.76
C GLU A 16 22.83 22.48 65.27
N SER A 17 22.14 21.40 65.66
CA SER A 17 22.40 20.09 66.26
C SER A 17 21.02 19.41 66.43
N GLY A 18 20.90 18.10 66.18
CA GLY A 18 19.97 17.20 66.91
C GLY A 18 18.53 16.96 66.41
N PRO A 19 17.85 15.88 66.87
CA PRO A 19 17.08 14.97 66.01
C PRO A 19 15.59 14.83 66.35
N HIS A 20 14.76 14.43 65.39
CA HIS A 20 13.41 13.86 65.61
C HIS A 20 13.13 12.80 64.54
N GLN A 21 13.24 11.52 64.90
CA GLN A 21 12.18 10.61 65.38
C GLN A 21 11.22 10.12 64.29
N GLU A 22 11.31 8.82 64.04
CA GLU A 22 10.38 7.96 63.32
C GLU A 22 8.96 8.05 63.91
N SER A 23 7.96 8.01 63.03
CA SER A 23 6.67 7.42 63.37
C SER A 23 6.14 6.63 62.18
N GLN A 24 6.15 5.32 62.35
CA GLN A 24 5.42 4.34 61.56
C GLN A 24 3.91 4.61 61.64
N ALA A 25 3.23 4.46 60.51
CA ALA A 25 1.81 4.10 60.47
C ALA A 25 1.60 3.16 59.29
N GLU A 26 1.75 1.86 59.58
CA GLU A 26 1.20 0.79 58.77
C GLU A 26 -0.33 0.82 58.88
N SER A 27 -1.02 0.74 57.74
CA SER A 27 -2.38 0.21 57.66
C SER A 27 -2.52 -0.67 56.41
N GLN A 28 -2.04 -1.90 56.58
CA GLN A 28 -2.80 -3.13 56.41
C GLN A 28 -3.98 -3.20 55.40
N PHE A 29 -3.86 -4.22 54.56
CA PHE A 29 -4.87 -5.06 53.90
C PHE A 29 -5.54 -4.59 52.60
N GLY A 30 -5.34 -5.41 51.56
CA GLY A 30 -6.34 -5.60 50.51
C GLY A 30 -5.80 -5.98 49.13
N TYR A 31 -5.16 -7.15 48.99
CA TYR A 31 -5.11 -7.82 47.68
C TYR A 31 -6.54 -8.30 47.35
N GLY A 32 -7.30 -7.41 46.70
CA GLY A 32 -8.61 -7.69 46.13
C GLY A 32 -8.48 -7.92 44.63
N SER A 33 -8.58 -9.18 44.22
CA SER A 33 -8.93 -9.56 42.87
C SER A 33 -10.31 -8.97 42.52
N GLN A 34 -10.34 -8.01 41.60
CA GLN A 34 -11.58 -7.58 40.96
C GLN A 34 -11.39 -7.50 39.44
N THR A 35 -11.76 -8.63 38.84
CA THR A 35 -12.55 -8.78 37.61
C THR A 35 -12.21 -7.86 36.44
N GLU A 36 -11.58 -8.47 35.44
CA GLU A 36 -11.75 -8.16 34.02
C GLU A 36 -13.24 -7.91 33.73
N SER A 37 -13.63 -6.64 33.59
CA SER A 37 -14.92 -6.27 33.04
C SER A 37 -14.73 -5.77 31.61
N GLN A 38 -15.39 -6.52 30.74
CA GLN A 38 -15.52 -6.37 29.30
C GLN A 38 -15.75 -4.91 28.89
N PHE A 39 -14.81 -4.35 28.14
CA PHE A 39 -15.11 -3.41 27.07
C PHE A 39 -14.79 -4.11 25.75
N GLU A 40 -15.63 -5.09 25.42
CA GLU A 40 -15.74 -5.63 24.07
C GLU A 40 -16.10 -4.48 23.12
N LEU A 41 -15.27 -4.28 22.09
CA LEU A 41 -15.54 -3.37 20.99
C LEU A 41 -16.69 -3.94 20.14
N PRO A 42 -17.92 -3.39 20.16
CA PRO A 42 -18.99 -3.90 19.34
C PRO A 42 -19.07 -3.03 18.09
N PHE A 43 -18.17 -3.22 17.11
CA PHE A 43 -18.31 -2.49 15.84
C PHE A 43 -17.80 -3.20 14.58
N GLU A 44 -17.12 -4.34 14.68
CA GLU A 44 -16.67 -5.09 13.48
C GLU A 44 -17.49 -6.35 13.18
N SER A 45 -18.19 -6.95 14.16
CA SER A 45 -18.87 -8.25 13.96
C SER A 45 -20.22 -8.19 13.24
N GLN A 46 -20.89 -7.04 13.17
CA GLN A 46 -22.21 -6.94 12.51
C GLN A 46 -22.15 -6.68 11.00
N PHE A 47 -20.96 -6.40 10.45
CA PHE A 47 -20.80 -6.16 9.01
C PHE A 47 -20.32 -7.41 8.26
N GLU A 48 -19.78 -8.41 8.95
CA GLU A 48 -19.41 -9.70 8.38
C GLU A 48 -20.66 -10.57 8.11
N SER A 49 -21.68 -10.50 8.97
CA SER A 49 -22.86 -11.39 8.88
C SER A 49 -23.82 -11.14 7.71
N GLN A 50 -23.73 -10.01 7.00
CA GLN A 50 -24.60 -9.69 5.86
C GLN A 50 -23.93 -9.81 4.48
N LEU A 51 -22.62 -10.10 4.43
CA LEU A 51 -21.96 -10.54 3.19
C LEU A 51 -21.77 -12.07 3.15
N ASP A 52 -21.80 -12.73 4.32
CA ASP A 52 -21.68 -14.19 4.44
C ASP A 52 -23.02 -14.95 4.27
N SER A 53 -24.17 -14.26 4.24
CA SER A 53 -25.47 -14.92 4.07
C SER A 53 -25.79 -15.39 2.64
N GLN A 54 -24.79 -15.43 1.75
CA GLN A 54 -24.86 -16.08 0.43
C GLN A 54 -23.71 -17.05 0.15
N LEU A 55 -22.91 -17.43 1.15
CA LEU A 55 -21.90 -18.49 1.00
C LEU A 55 -22.23 -19.64 1.93
N ASN A 56 -22.85 -20.66 1.34
CA ASN A 56 -23.06 -21.97 1.94
C ASN A 56 -21.68 -22.56 2.32
N PRO A 57 -21.41 -22.91 3.59
CA PRO A 57 -20.10 -23.42 4.02
C PRO A 57 -20.00 -24.92 3.73
N GLN A 58 -20.17 -25.29 2.46
CA GLN A 58 -19.93 -26.63 1.94
C GLN A 58 -18.87 -26.54 0.85
N ASN A 59 -17.61 -26.70 1.26
CA ASN A 59 -16.53 -27.28 0.47
C ASN A 59 -16.23 -26.66 -0.92
N ASP A 60 -16.17 -25.33 -1.04
CA ASP A 60 -15.60 -24.69 -2.23
C ASP A 60 -14.19 -24.15 -1.92
N LYS A 61 -13.15 -24.89 -2.34
CA LYS A 61 -11.79 -24.36 -2.48
C LYS A 61 -11.80 -23.33 -3.61
N SER A 62 -12.48 -22.20 -3.41
CA SER A 62 -12.52 -21.14 -4.41
C SER A 62 -11.08 -20.70 -4.66
N LYS A 63 -10.58 -20.97 -5.88
CA LYS A 63 -9.21 -20.60 -6.27
C LYS A 63 -9.04 -19.12 -5.98
N HIS A 64 -8.08 -18.75 -5.14
CA HIS A 64 -7.90 -17.36 -4.74
C HIS A 64 -7.51 -16.52 -5.97
N LEU A 65 -8.48 -15.84 -6.58
CA LEU A 65 -8.26 -15.08 -7.81
C LEU A 65 -7.50 -13.79 -7.55
N ILE A 66 -6.56 -13.46 -8.44
CA ILE A 66 -5.93 -12.15 -8.45
C ILE A 66 -6.97 -11.12 -8.93
N PRO A 67 -7.29 -10.08 -8.14
CA PRO A 67 -8.23 -9.06 -8.55
C PRO A 67 -7.74 -8.31 -9.80
N ARG A 68 -8.66 -8.00 -10.73
CA ARG A 68 -8.37 -7.15 -11.89
C ARG A 68 -7.72 -5.83 -11.48
N MET A 69 -8.27 -5.21 -10.44
CA MET A 69 -7.70 -4.04 -9.78
C MET A 69 -7.97 -4.13 -8.27
N TYR A 70 -6.96 -3.81 -7.47
CA TYR A 70 -7.12 -3.56 -6.04
C TYR A 70 -6.01 -2.59 -5.61
N GLY A 71 -6.36 -1.69 -4.71
CA GLY A 71 -5.42 -0.68 -4.24
C GLY A 71 -5.85 0.05 -2.99
N VAL A 72 -4.92 0.84 -2.48
CA VAL A 72 -5.02 1.67 -1.28
C VAL A 72 -4.86 3.13 -1.67
N TYR A 73 -5.86 3.95 -1.37
CA TYR A 73 -5.92 5.36 -1.77
C TYR A 73 -5.70 6.31 -0.61
N LEU A 74 -5.33 7.55 -0.95
CA LEU A 74 -5.40 8.72 -0.09
C LEU A 74 -6.50 9.66 -0.63
N LEU A 75 -7.48 9.96 0.22
CA LEU A 75 -8.43 11.05 -0.01
C LEU A 75 -7.95 12.32 0.67
N LYS A 76 -8.28 13.45 0.06
CA LYS A 76 -8.14 14.81 0.60
C LYS A 76 -9.52 15.48 0.58
N SER A 77 -9.90 16.11 1.68
CA SER A 77 -11.13 16.90 1.75
C SER A 77 -10.92 18.24 1.02
N LEU A 78 -11.88 18.66 0.18
CA LEU A 78 -11.80 19.96 -0.49
C LEU A 78 -12.06 21.13 0.49
N PRO A 79 -13.10 21.09 1.35
CA PRO A 79 -13.31 22.16 2.33
C PRO A 79 -12.26 22.20 3.43
N LYS A 80 -11.65 21.06 3.78
CA LYS A 80 -10.65 20.95 4.84
C LYS A 80 -9.36 20.35 4.31
N LYS A 81 -8.53 21.17 3.66
CA LYS A 81 -7.33 20.75 2.91
C LYS A 81 -6.29 19.93 3.71
N SER A 82 -6.30 20.02 5.05
CA SER A 82 -5.44 19.25 5.96
C SER A 82 -6.05 17.91 6.42
N CYS A 83 -7.28 17.61 6.00
CA CYS A 83 -7.99 16.40 6.37
C CYS A 83 -7.82 15.34 5.28
N PHE A 84 -7.22 14.22 5.68
CA PHE A 84 -6.94 13.08 4.81
C PHE A 84 -7.63 11.82 5.32
N TYR A 85 -7.90 10.90 4.41
CA TYR A 85 -8.40 9.56 4.72
C TYR A 85 -7.66 8.53 3.88
N VAL A 86 -7.24 7.44 4.50
CA VAL A 86 -6.63 6.29 3.82
C VAL A 86 -7.65 5.17 3.81
N GLY A 87 -7.84 4.52 2.67
CA GLY A 87 -8.72 3.35 2.56
C GLY A 87 -8.31 2.44 1.41
N SER A 88 -8.93 1.27 1.29
CA SER A 88 -8.71 0.36 0.15
C SER A 88 -9.98 0.07 -0.65
N THR A 89 -9.83 -0.20 -1.95
CA THR A 89 -10.94 -0.52 -2.85
C THR A 89 -10.46 -1.21 -4.13
N PRO A 90 -11.25 -2.14 -4.71
CA PRO A 90 -11.06 -2.62 -6.08
C PRO A 90 -11.57 -1.63 -7.14
N ASP A 91 -12.45 -0.69 -6.75
CA ASP A 91 -13.07 0.29 -7.64
C ASP A 91 -12.97 1.69 -7.01
N PRO A 92 -11.96 2.51 -7.41
CA PRO A 92 -11.74 3.83 -6.85
C PRO A 92 -12.82 4.83 -7.26
N HIS A 93 -13.35 4.73 -8.47
CA HIS A 93 -14.41 5.62 -8.98
C HIS A 93 -15.70 5.44 -8.16
N ARG A 94 -16.19 4.20 -8.03
CA ARG A 94 -17.36 3.90 -7.21
C ARG A 94 -17.14 4.26 -5.75
N ARG A 95 -15.95 3.98 -5.20
CA ARG A 95 -15.64 4.28 -3.80
C ARG A 95 -15.66 5.78 -3.50
N LEU A 96 -15.16 6.62 -4.40
CA LEU A 96 -15.21 8.07 -4.22
C LEU A 96 -16.66 8.58 -4.12
N ARG A 97 -17.55 8.07 -4.97
CA ARG A 97 -18.99 8.39 -4.93
C ARG A 97 -19.66 8.00 -3.61
N GLN A 98 -19.27 6.85 -3.04
CA GLN A 98 -19.72 6.43 -1.70
C GLN A 98 -19.27 7.39 -0.60
N HIS A 99 -18.02 7.87 -0.65
CA HIS A 99 -17.50 8.85 0.31
C HIS A 99 -18.19 10.20 0.21
N ASN A 100 -18.52 10.63 -1.01
CA ASN A 100 -19.24 11.88 -1.28
C ASN A 100 -20.74 11.79 -1.02
N GLY A 101 -21.28 10.59 -0.76
CA GLY A 101 -22.67 10.39 -0.35
C GLY A 101 -23.66 10.27 -1.52
N GLU A 102 -23.16 10.18 -2.74
CA GLU A 102 -23.98 9.94 -3.95
C GLU A 102 -24.55 8.51 -4.00
N LEU A 103 -23.89 7.57 -3.33
CA LEU A 103 -24.32 6.18 -3.23
C LEU A 103 -24.75 5.87 -1.80
N ALA A 104 -25.99 5.40 -1.63
CA ALA A 104 -26.64 5.22 -0.33
C ALA A 104 -25.95 4.18 0.58
N ARG A 105 -25.23 3.20 0.01
CA ARG A 105 -24.56 2.11 0.77
C ARG A 105 -23.04 2.18 0.64
N GLY A 106 -22.34 2.02 1.76
CA GLY A 106 -20.89 1.78 1.81
C GLY A 106 -19.97 2.99 2.06
N GLY A 107 -20.51 4.16 2.42
CA GLY A 107 -19.68 5.29 2.83
C GLY A 107 -19.06 5.10 4.23
N ALA A 108 -17.75 5.29 4.38
CA ALA A 108 -17.08 5.19 5.68
C ALA A 108 -17.59 6.23 6.68
N TYR A 109 -17.83 5.84 7.94
CA TYR A 109 -18.38 6.69 8.99
C TYR A 109 -17.66 8.04 9.12
N ARG A 110 -16.31 8.03 9.12
CA ARG A 110 -15.48 9.24 9.23
C ARG A 110 -15.66 10.24 8.08
N THR A 111 -16.08 9.76 6.91
CA THR A 111 -16.31 10.61 5.73
C THR A 111 -17.73 11.16 5.64
N LYS A 112 -18.62 10.77 6.55
CA LYS A 112 -19.99 11.29 6.70
C LYS A 112 -20.05 12.56 7.56
N LYS A 113 -18.95 12.93 8.25
CA LYS A 113 -18.94 14.11 9.14
C LYS A 113 -19.25 15.39 8.35
N LYS A 114 -20.22 16.17 8.84
CA LYS A 114 -20.68 17.42 8.20
C LYS A 114 -19.49 18.36 7.94
N GLY A 115 -19.41 18.88 6.72
CA GLY A 115 -18.36 19.83 6.29
C GLY A 115 -17.01 19.24 5.88
N TYR A 116 -16.88 17.91 5.74
CA TYR A 116 -15.67 17.27 5.17
C TYR A 116 -15.83 16.88 3.70
N ARG A 117 -17.06 16.64 3.27
CA ARG A 117 -17.40 16.43 1.87
C ARG A 117 -17.40 17.78 1.14
N PRO A 118 -17.01 17.81 -0.13
CA PRO A 118 -16.55 16.66 -0.92
C PRO A 118 -15.08 16.26 -0.70
N TRP A 119 -14.82 15.01 -1.04
CA TRP A 119 -13.51 14.36 -1.07
C TRP A 119 -13.01 14.24 -2.51
N ARG A 120 -11.69 14.25 -2.66
CA ARG A 120 -10.95 13.94 -3.89
C ARG A 120 -9.97 12.80 -3.61
N MET A 121 -9.87 11.82 -4.50
CA MET A 121 -8.81 10.82 -4.47
C MET A 121 -7.57 11.40 -5.13
N VAL A 122 -6.53 11.64 -4.33
CA VAL A 122 -5.33 12.38 -4.75
C VAL A 122 -4.14 11.46 -5.04
N PHE A 123 -4.18 10.22 -4.56
CA PHE A 123 -3.11 9.24 -4.67
C PHE A 123 -3.66 7.82 -4.54
N TYR A 124 -3.09 6.86 -5.26
CA TYR A 124 -3.51 5.45 -5.21
C TYR A 124 -2.33 4.51 -5.43
N VAL A 125 -2.09 3.61 -4.48
CA VAL A 125 -1.18 2.47 -4.60
C VAL A 125 -1.98 1.29 -5.11
N PHE A 126 -1.56 0.64 -6.18
CA PHE A 126 -2.35 -0.43 -6.81
C PHE A 126 -1.47 -1.57 -7.34
N GLY A 127 -2.13 -2.63 -7.80
CA GLY A 127 -1.46 -3.83 -8.31
C GLY A 127 -1.38 -4.96 -7.29
N PHE A 128 -2.00 -4.80 -6.12
CA PHE A 128 -2.01 -5.82 -5.06
C PHE A 128 -2.51 -7.17 -5.60
N PRO A 129 -1.84 -8.28 -5.23
CA PRO A 129 -2.21 -9.62 -5.71
C PRO A 129 -3.54 -10.10 -5.12
N ASN A 130 -3.97 -9.55 -3.98
CA ASN A 130 -5.19 -9.96 -3.30
C ASN A 130 -5.71 -8.87 -2.34
N LYS A 131 -6.96 -9.03 -1.89
CA LYS A 131 -7.61 -8.15 -0.90
C LYS A 131 -6.81 -8.08 0.41
N ILE A 132 -6.27 -9.21 0.87
CA ILE A 132 -5.60 -9.33 2.17
C ILE A 132 -4.35 -8.42 2.22
N SER A 133 -3.48 -8.50 1.22
CA SER A 133 -2.28 -7.67 1.11
C SER A 133 -2.60 -6.17 1.02
N ALA A 134 -3.68 -5.81 0.33
CA ALA A 134 -4.16 -4.43 0.28
C ALA A 134 -4.64 -3.94 1.66
N LEU A 135 -5.38 -4.76 2.40
CA LEU A 135 -5.83 -4.45 3.76
C LEU A 135 -4.65 -4.33 4.75
N GLN A 136 -3.65 -5.22 4.63
CA GLN A 136 -2.42 -5.12 5.42
C GLN A 136 -1.69 -3.81 5.16
N PHE A 137 -1.58 -3.39 3.90
CA PHE A 137 -0.95 -2.13 3.53
C PHE A 137 -1.78 -0.93 4.02
N GLU A 138 -3.10 -0.94 3.85
CA GLU A 138 -4.02 0.09 4.36
C GLU A 138 -3.83 0.30 5.86
N HIS A 139 -3.93 -0.78 6.63
CA HIS A 139 -3.78 -0.74 8.08
C HIS A 139 -2.38 -0.25 8.47
N ALA A 140 -1.32 -0.75 7.82
CA ALA A 140 0.04 -0.29 8.06
C ALA A 140 0.21 1.22 7.77
N TRP A 141 -0.47 1.75 6.74
CA TRP A 141 -0.39 3.16 6.38
C TRP A 141 -1.20 4.06 7.31
N GLN A 142 -2.36 3.60 7.79
CA GLN A 142 -3.15 4.25 8.84
C GLN A 142 -2.38 4.27 10.18
N HIS A 143 -1.60 3.21 10.46
CA HIS A 143 -0.92 2.99 11.74
C HIS A 143 0.62 2.92 11.62
N ALA A 144 1.21 3.81 10.82
CA ALA A 144 2.64 3.81 10.51
C ALA A 144 3.58 3.93 11.73
N TYR A 145 3.08 4.44 12.86
CA TYR A 145 3.82 4.58 14.13
C TYR A 145 4.05 3.24 14.86
N GLN A 146 3.24 2.21 14.58
CA GLN A 146 3.28 0.92 15.27
C GLN A 146 3.46 -0.28 14.33
N THR A 147 3.26 -0.11 13.03
CA THR A 147 3.35 -1.21 12.06
C THR A 147 4.72 -1.88 12.05
N ARG A 148 4.73 -3.22 12.07
CA ARG A 148 5.95 -4.03 11.94
C ARG A 148 6.62 -3.91 10.56
N HIS A 149 5.88 -3.43 9.55
CA HIS A 149 6.39 -3.25 8.19
C HIS A 149 7.39 -2.10 8.08
N ILE A 150 7.38 -1.17 9.04
CA ILE A 150 8.36 -0.08 9.12
C ILE A 150 9.23 -0.34 10.36
N PRO A 151 10.53 -0.64 10.20
CA PRO A 151 11.46 -0.78 11.30
C PRO A 151 11.42 0.44 12.22
N PHE A 152 11.56 0.23 13.53
CA PHE A 152 11.34 1.26 14.54
C PHE A 152 12.17 2.53 14.29
N GLU A 153 13.44 2.35 13.92
CA GLU A 153 14.43 3.38 13.62
C GLU A 153 14.10 4.19 12.35
N LYS A 154 13.26 3.65 11.45
CA LYS A 154 12.82 4.34 10.23
C LYS A 154 11.48 5.07 10.40
N ARG A 155 10.79 4.90 11.53
CA ARG A 155 9.48 5.51 11.77
C ARG A 155 9.65 7.02 11.97
N LEU A 156 8.79 7.81 11.31
CA LEU A 156 8.82 9.27 11.44
C LEU A 156 8.45 9.77 12.85
N ASN A 157 7.63 9.01 13.59
CA ASN A 157 7.20 9.32 14.96
C ASN A 157 7.04 8.01 15.75
N PRO A 158 8.14 7.38 16.20
CA PRO A 158 8.07 6.11 16.92
C PRO A 158 7.31 6.27 18.24
N GLY A 159 6.40 5.34 18.55
CA GLY A 159 5.73 5.24 19.87
C GLY A 159 4.71 6.34 20.21
N LYS A 160 4.59 7.42 19.43
CA LYS A 160 3.61 8.49 19.68
C LYS A 160 2.32 8.23 18.89
N ARG A 161 1.21 7.96 19.59
CA ARG A 161 -0.15 7.73 19.03
C ARG A 161 -0.77 8.92 18.28
N ASN A 162 -0.07 10.05 18.12
CA ASN A 162 -0.60 11.26 17.47
C ASN A 162 -0.65 11.13 15.93
N THR A 163 -1.27 10.08 15.43
CA THR A 163 -1.28 9.69 14.01
C THR A 163 -2.66 9.26 13.51
N GLY A 164 -3.71 9.57 14.27
CA GLY A 164 -5.06 9.76 13.72
C GLY A 164 -5.14 11.02 12.84
N SER A 165 -6.36 11.52 12.60
CA SER A 165 -6.58 12.79 11.88
C SER A 165 -5.67 13.90 12.44
N GLY A 166 -4.69 14.38 11.67
CA GLY A 166 -3.69 15.35 12.13
C GLY A 166 -2.26 15.21 11.55
N THR A 167 -1.96 14.17 10.77
CA THR A 167 -0.65 14.03 10.10
C THR A 167 -0.61 14.81 8.78
N SER A 168 0.50 15.52 8.52
CA SER A 168 0.68 16.32 7.30
C SER A 168 0.71 15.47 6.03
N LEU A 169 0.44 16.08 4.88
CA LEU A 169 0.57 15.40 3.57
C LEU A 169 1.98 14.83 3.36
N HIS A 170 3.02 15.58 3.73
CA HIS A 170 4.40 15.10 3.70
C HIS A 170 4.58 13.81 4.50
N SER A 171 4.03 13.75 5.73
CA SER A 171 4.12 12.56 6.56
C SER A 171 3.34 11.38 5.97
N LYS A 172 2.17 11.62 5.34
CA LYS A 172 1.40 10.57 4.66
C LYS A 172 2.18 9.96 3.50
N ILE A 173 2.76 10.78 2.64
CA ILE A 173 3.53 10.31 1.49
C ILE A 173 4.84 9.63 1.93
N ALA A 174 5.54 10.17 2.92
CA ALA A 174 6.75 9.56 3.46
C ALA A 174 6.49 8.18 4.08
N ASN A 175 5.42 8.01 4.86
CA ASN A 175 5.03 6.70 5.37
C ASN A 175 4.65 5.72 4.24
N CYS A 176 4.03 6.19 3.16
CA CYS A 176 3.77 5.35 1.99
C CYS A 176 5.08 4.87 1.35
N ARG A 177 6.07 5.75 1.16
CA ARG A 177 7.40 5.37 0.64
C ARG A 177 8.09 4.33 1.52
N LEU A 178 8.04 4.48 2.84
CA LEU A 178 8.57 3.47 3.78
C LEU A 178 7.90 2.10 3.58
N LEU A 179 6.58 2.07 3.39
CA LEU A 179 5.85 0.83 3.14
C LEU A 179 6.18 0.23 1.78
N LEU A 180 6.29 1.04 0.71
CA LEU A 180 6.71 0.58 -0.62
C LEU A 180 8.11 -0.06 -0.59
N ASN A 181 9.01 0.41 0.28
CA ASN A 181 10.34 -0.18 0.45
C ASN A 181 10.38 -1.35 1.43
N SER A 182 9.32 -1.60 2.21
CA SER A 182 9.33 -2.63 3.24
C SER A 182 9.45 -4.03 2.65
N LYS A 183 10.16 -4.92 3.34
CA LYS A 183 10.36 -6.33 2.91
C LYS A 183 9.04 -7.07 2.62
N GLY A 184 7.96 -6.70 3.31
CA GLY A 184 6.64 -7.33 3.13
C GLY A 184 5.86 -6.86 1.89
N PHE A 185 6.20 -5.71 1.29
CA PHE A 185 5.43 -5.15 0.18
C PHE A 185 6.26 -4.89 -1.08
N ASN A 186 7.59 -4.77 -0.96
CA ASN A 186 8.47 -4.34 -2.05
C ASN A 186 8.62 -5.36 -3.20
N ARG A 187 8.17 -6.61 -3.02
CA ARG A 187 8.15 -7.66 -4.05
C ARG A 187 6.77 -7.89 -4.67
N LEU A 188 5.73 -7.16 -4.25
CA LEU A 188 4.37 -7.36 -4.77
C LEU A 188 4.15 -6.70 -6.15
N GLY A 189 5.16 -6.02 -6.70
CA GLY A 189 5.05 -5.28 -7.96
C GLY A 189 4.02 -4.15 -7.90
N LEU A 190 3.94 -3.47 -6.74
CA LEU A 190 3.01 -2.36 -6.54
C LEU A 190 3.40 -1.18 -7.45
N LYS A 191 2.36 -0.45 -7.87
CA LYS A 191 2.48 0.77 -8.66
C LYS A 191 1.79 1.90 -7.92
N VAL A 192 2.15 3.12 -8.29
CA VAL A 192 1.58 4.35 -7.71
C VAL A 192 0.99 5.18 -8.83
N VAL A 193 -0.18 5.77 -8.59
CA VAL A 193 -0.72 6.84 -9.43
C VAL A 193 -0.98 8.11 -8.61
N ILE A 194 -0.58 9.26 -9.15
CA ILE A 194 -0.73 10.59 -8.54
C ILE A 194 -1.72 11.41 -9.36
N PHE A 195 -2.77 11.93 -8.72
CA PHE A 195 -3.84 12.67 -9.38
C PHE A 195 -3.86 14.17 -9.06
N ASP A 196 -2.97 14.65 -8.18
CA ASP A 196 -3.03 15.98 -7.59
C ASP A 196 -1.65 16.65 -7.53
N ASN A 197 -1.58 17.91 -7.97
CA ASN A 197 -0.34 18.70 -7.97
C ASN A 197 0.32 18.75 -6.60
N SER A 198 -0.44 18.98 -5.52
CA SER A 198 0.14 19.09 -4.18
C SER A 198 0.76 17.78 -3.69
N VAL A 199 0.25 16.63 -4.18
CA VAL A 199 0.85 15.34 -3.89
C VAL A 199 2.11 15.12 -4.72
N TYR A 200 2.09 15.50 -6.00
CA TYR A 200 3.26 15.44 -6.87
C TYR A 200 4.42 16.29 -6.35
N ASP A 201 4.15 17.53 -5.94
CA ASP A 201 5.16 18.42 -5.34
C ASP A 201 5.76 17.82 -4.06
N VAL A 202 4.91 17.24 -3.20
CA VAL A 202 5.36 16.56 -1.98
C VAL A 202 6.20 15.32 -2.31
N TRP A 203 5.81 14.57 -3.35
CA TRP A 203 6.52 13.39 -3.82
C TRP A 203 7.92 13.76 -4.34
N LEU A 204 8.03 14.79 -5.17
CA LEU A 204 9.29 15.30 -5.69
C LEU A 204 10.17 15.90 -4.60
N LYS A 205 9.61 16.77 -3.75
CA LYS A 205 10.34 17.43 -2.66
C LYS A 205 10.97 16.42 -1.70
N ASN A 206 10.33 15.27 -1.51
CA ASN A 206 10.80 14.18 -0.65
C ASN A 206 11.38 14.68 0.68
N LYS A 207 10.61 15.49 1.43
CA LYS A 207 11.11 16.23 2.62
C LYS A 207 11.91 15.38 3.62
N PHE A 208 11.60 14.08 3.71
CA PHE A 208 12.22 13.16 4.65
C PHE A 208 13.35 12.30 4.04
N GLY A 209 13.74 12.55 2.78
CA GLY A 209 14.85 11.85 2.12
C GLY A 209 14.62 10.35 1.93
N ILE A 210 13.37 9.89 1.82
CA ILE A 210 13.05 8.46 1.73
C ILE A 210 13.04 8.08 0.24
N PRO A 211 14.03 7.33 -0.26
CA PRO A 211 14.03 6.89 -1.66
C PRO A 211 12.86 5.93 -1.91
N VAL A 212 12.53 5.68 -3.17
CA VAL A 212 11.68 4.54 -3.57
C VAL A 212 12.48 3.66 -4.49
N LEU A 213 12.22 2.37 -4.47
CA LEU A 213 12.89 1.42 -5.37
C LEU A 213 12.59 1.77 -6.83
N GLU A 214 13.60 1.61 -7.69
CA GLU A 214 13.54 1.96 -9.12
C GLU A 214 12.49 1.17 -9.92
N ASP A 215 12.07 0.02 -9.40
CA ASP A 215 11.05 -0.82 -10.01
C ASP A 215 9.61 -0.42 -9.65
N ILE A 216 9.43 0.55 -8.75
CA ILE A 216 8.11 1.15 -8.48
C ILE A 216 7.73 2.08 -9.64
N GLN A 217 6.75 1.64 -10.43
CA GLN A 217 6.18 2.45 -11.50
C GLN A 217 5.29 3.55 -10.94
N ILE A 218 5.52 4.79 -11.38
CA ILE A 218 4.76 5.97 -10.98
C ILE A 218 4.04 6.53 -12.21
N ASP A 219 2.71 6.52 -12.18
CA ASP A 219 1.84 7.15 -13.17
C ASP A 219 1.38 8.52 -12.66
N VAL A 220 1.61 9.58 -13.42
CA VAL A 220 1.23 10.95 -13.02
C VAL A 220 0.09 11.40 -13.93
N ARG A 221 -1.11 11.49 -13.36
CA ARG A 221 -2.35 11.84 -14.06
C ARG A 221 -2.97 13.10 -13.47
N ILE A 222 -2.24 14.19 -13.59
CA ILE A 222 -2.71 15.50 -13.14
C ILE A 222 -3.49 16.11 -14.30
N ALA A 223 -4.80 16.30 -14.11
CA ALA A 223 -5.59 17.09 -15.05
C ALA A 223 -5.28 18.57 -14.82
N ASN A 224 -5.03 19.30 -15.90
CA ASN A 224 -5.00 20.76 -15.86
C ASN A 224 -6.40 21.23 -15.47
N LEU A 225 -6.53 21.78 -14.26
CA LEU A 225 -7.74 22.50 -13.84
C LEU A 225 -7.77 23.89 -14.52
N THR A 226 -7.44 23.96 -15.80
CA THR A 226 -7.64 25.17 -16.59
C THR A 226 -9.14 25.30 -16.80
N GLU A 227 -9.68 26.31 -16.10
CA GLU A 227 -11.05 26.79 -16.12
C GLU A 227 -12.03 25.92 -15.33
N GLU A 228 -12.25 26.34 -14.09
CA GLU A 228 -13.58 26.35 -13.52
C GLU A 228 -14.55 26.86 -14.58
N THR A 229 -15.23 25.95 -15.29
CA THR A 229 -16.46 26.33 -15.96
C THR A 229 -17.43 26.68 -14.84
N THR A 230 -17.45 27.94 -14.45
CA THR A 230 -18.57 28.60 -13.79
C THR A 230 -19.78 28.55 -14.71
N THR A 231 -20.33 27.36 -14.94
CA THR A 231 -21.76 27.25 -15.20
C THR A 231 -22.42 27.38 -13.85
N THR A 232 -22.92 28.58 -13.58
CA THR A 232 -23.96 28.87 -12.61
C THR A 232 -25.14 27.93 -12.85
N THR A 233 -25.09 26.76 -12.25
CA THR A 233 -26.27 25.93 -12.00
C THR A 233 -26.43 25.89 -10.49
N THR A 234 -27.60 26.34 -10.07
CA THR A 234 -28.08 26.46 -8.69
C THR A 234 -27.61 25.36 -7.75
N ALA A 235 -27.25 25.80 -6.54
CA ALA A 235 -26.91 25.05 -5.33
C ALA A 235 -27.32 23.56 -5.29
N ALA A 236 -26.33 22.67 -5.35
CA ALA A 236 -26.16 21.45 -4.53
C ALA A 236 -25.22 20.42 -5.20
N ASP A 237 -25.13 20.38 -6.53
CA ASP A 237 -24.58 19.20 -7.23
C ASP A 237 -23.44 19.45 -8.25
N GLY A 238 -23.02 20.70 -8.50
CA GLY A 238 -22.15 21.00 -9.67
C GLY A 238 -20.62 20.97 -9.48
N ALA A 239 -20.09 21.21 -8.27
CA ALA A 239 -18.66 21.56 -8.10
C ALA A 239 -17.69 20.35 -7.96
N ILE A 240 -18.19 19.12 -8.12
CA ILE A 240 -17.42 17.86 -7.99
C ILE A 240 -17.48 17.04 -9.30
N ALA A 241 -18.33 17.45 -10.25
CA ALA A 241 -19.01 16.55 -11.17
C ALA A 241 -18.21 16.04 -12.39
N SER A 242 -16.93 16.34 -12.57
CA SER A 242 -16.20 15.75 -13.70
C SER A 242 -14.73 15.46 -13.44
N GLY A 243 -13.94 16.41 -12.94
CA GLY A 243 -12.47 16.29 -12.95
C GLY A 243 -11.91 15.00 -12.32
N ASN A 244 -12.11 14.79 -11.01
CA ASN A 244 -11.53 13.59 -10.35
C ASN A 244 -12.24 12.29 -10.71
N TYR A 245 -13.56 12.33 -10.92
CA TYR A 245 -14.30 11.16 -11.34
C TYR A 245 -13.84 10.68 -12.73
N ASN A 246 -13.68 11.60 -13.68
CA ASN A 246 -13.17 11.29 -15.01
C ASN A 246 -11.73 10.78 -14.94
N GLN A 247 -10.84 11.43 -14.19
CA GLN A 247 -9.48 10.94 -13.98
C GLN A 247 -9.44 9.49 -13.46
N LEU A 248 -10.28 9.16 -12.48
CA LEU A 248 -10.37 7.80 -11.94
C LEU A 248 -10.96 6.83 -12.96
N LYS A 249 -11.98 7.23 -13.70
CA LYS A 249 -12.62 6.41 -14.74
C LYS A 249 -11.65 6.11 -15.88
N GLU A 250 -11.02 7.12 -16.45
CA GLU A 250 -10.01 7.00 -17.50
C GLU A 250 -8.81 6.17 -17.04
N PHE A 251 -8.36 6.34 -15.80
CA PHE A 251 -7.31 5.51 -15.20
C PHE A 251 -7.72 4.03 -15.14
N MET A 252 -8.94 3.73 -14.69
CA MET A 252 -9.44 2.37 -14.59
C MET A 252 -9.62 1.74 -15.96
N GLU A 253 -10.17 2.46 -16.94
CA GLU A 253 -10.36 2.01 -18.32
C GLU A 253 -9.02 1.72 -19.00
N TYR A 254 -8.04 2.62 -18.87
CA TYR A 254 -6.69 2.42 -19.39
C TYR A 254 -6.01 1.19 -18.80
N ASN A 255 -6.07 0.99 -17.48
CA ASN A 255 -5.44 -0.19 -16.87
C ASN A 255 -6.19 -1.48 -17.23
N SER A 256 -7.51 -1.41 -17.41
CA SER A 256 -8.30 -2.55 -17.85
C SER A 256 -7.92 -2.94 -19.29
N SER A 257 -7.79 -1.97 -20.20
CA SER A 257 -7.45 -2.26 -21.60
C SER A 257 -6.05 -2.84 -21.76
N LEU A 258 -5.06 -2.31 -21.04
CA LEU A 258 -3.69 -2.85 -21.05
C LEU A 258 -3.63 -4.31 -20.57
N ASN A 259 -4.37 -4.64 -19.50
CA ASN A 259 -4.40 -6.01 -19.00
C ASN A 259 -5.15 -6.94 -19.97
N GLU A 260 -6.25 -6.49 -20.55
CA GLU A 260 -7.04 -7.30 -21.49
C GLU A 260 -6.23 -7.63 -22.75
N GLU A 261 -5.49 -6.66 -23.31
CA GLU A 261 -4.60 -6.90 -24.45
C GLU A 261 -3.57 -8.00 -24.13
N TYR A 262 -2.94 -7.94 -22.95
CA TYR A 262 -1.98 -8.94 -22.54
C TYR A 262 -2.63 -10.31 -22.28
N PHE A 263 -3.83 -10.35 -21.67
CA PHE A 263 -4.56 -11.60 -21.45
C PHE A 263 -5.04 -12.23 -22.75
N GLN A 264 -5.46 -11.43 -23.71
CA GLN A 264 -5.85 -11.89 -25.03
C GLN A 264 -4.66 -12.52 -25.76
N LYS A 265 -3.50 -11.88 -25.73
CA LYS A 265 -2.24 -12.47 -26.23
C LYS A 265 -1.92 -13.81 -25.55
N CYS A 266 -2.09 -13.90 -24.23
CA CYS A 266 -1.86 -15.15 -23.50
C CYS A 266 -2.77 -16.27 -24.03
N LYS A 267 -4.06 -15.98 -24.26
CA LYS A 267 -5.04 -16.94 -24.80
C LYS A 267 -4.72 -17.35 -26.23
N GLU A 268 -4.32 -16.41 -27.07
CA GLU A 268 -3.94 -16.69 -28.46
C GLU A 268 -2.73 -17.62 -28.55
N LEU A 269 -1.72 -17.42 -27.69
CA LEU A 269 -0.57 -18.32 -27.64
C LEU A 269 -0.91 -19.69 -27.07
N TYR A 270 -1.85 -19.77 -26.13
CA TYR A 270 -2.36 -21.05 -25.64
C TYR A 270 -3.14 -21.82 -26.72
N GLY A 271 -3.92 -21.12 -27.54
CA GLY A 271 -4.70 -21.75 -28.62
C GLY A 271 -3.87 -22.28 -29.79
N LYS A 272 -2.55 -22.05 -29.82
CA LYS A 272 -1.65 -22.65 -30.81
C LYS A 272 -1.49 -24.15 -30.56
N PRO A 273 -1.17 -24.97 -31.57
CA PRO A 273 -0.84 -26.37 -31.39
C PRO A 273 0.20 -26.62 -30.30
N ASP A 274 0.04 -27.73 -29.61
CA ASP A 274 0.89 -28.22 -28.50
C ASP A 274 2.39 -28.17 -28.80
N GLU A 275 2.77 -28.56 -30.02
CA GLU A 275 4.16 -28.55 -30.52
C GLU A 275 4.80 -27.16 -30.54
N LEU A 276 3.97 -26.10 -30.60
CA LEU A 276 4.43 -24.70 -30.61
C LEU A 276 4.45 -24.09 -29.19
N ARG A 277 3.95 -24.79 -28.17
CA ARG A 277 3.93 -24.34 -26.77
C ARG A 277 5.10 -24.94 -26.00
N THR A 278 6.30 -24.45 -26.28
CA THR A 278 7.54 -24.93 -25.65
C THR A 278 8.18 -23.87 -24.74
N CYS A 279 8.66 -24.31 -23.58
CA CYS A 279 9.34 -23.47 -22.61
C CYS A 279 10.68 -23.01 -23.16
N LYS A 280 10.94 -21.70 -23.19
CA LYS A 280 12.23 -21.16 -23.65
C LYS A 280 13.41 -21.33 -22.68
N VAL A 281 13.20 -22.00 -21.55
CA VAL A 281 14.27 -22.32 -20.58
C VAL A 281 14.66 -23.79 -20.66
N CYS A 282 13.68 -24.71 -20.66
CA CYS A 282 13.94 -26.15 -20.58
C CYS A 282 13.57 -26.92 -21.86
N ASP A 283 13.06 -26.24 -22.88
CA ASP A 283 12.63 -26.78 -24.18
C ASP A 283 11.54 -27.86 -24.13
N LYS A 284 10.93 -28.07 -22.96
CA LYS A 284 9.79 -29.00 -22.80
C LYS A 284 8.47 -28.30 -23.11
N GLN A 285 7.46 -29.10 -23.45
CA GLN A 285 6.09 -28.64 -23.66
C GLN A 285 5.55 -27.95 -22.39
N VAL A 286 4.77 -26.90 -22.58
CA VAL A 286 4.12 -26.12 -21.53
C VAL A 286 2.61 -26.17 -21.74
N ASP A 287 1.90 -26.38 -20.64
CA ASP A 287 0.45 -26.38 -20.62
C ASP A 287 -0.09 -25.54 -19.45
N VAL A 288 -1.41 -25.39 -19.40
CA VAL A 288 -2.11 -24.72 -18.31
C VAL A 288 -2.48 -25.77 -17.27
N GLU A 289 -1.51 -26.07 -16.41
CA GLU A 289 -1.69 -26.93 -15.24
C GLU A 289 -1.88 -26.10 -13.97
N ASP A 290 -2.42 -26.71 -12.90
CA ASP A 290 -2.40 -26.11 -11.56
C ASP A 290 -0.98 -26.24 -10.97
N GLY A 291 -0.41 -25.11 -10.55
CA GLY A 291 0.87 -25.06 -9.82
C GLY A 291 2.09 -24.69 -10.66
N PHE A 292 3.24 -25.29 -10.35
CA PHE A 292 4.58 -24.83 -10.77
C PHE A 292 4.88 -24.94 -12.26
N HIS A 293 4.13 -25.77 -13.00
CA HIS A 293 4.32 -25.97 -14.44
C HIS A 293 3.38 -25.13 -15.29
N THR A 294 2.56 -24.26 -14.68
CA THR A 294 1.60 -23.45 -15.44
C THR A 294 2.28 -22.52 -16.45
N MET A 295 1.61 -22.34 -17.58
CA MET A 295 2.09 -21.51 -18.68
C MET A 295 2.23 -20.03 -18.29
N CYS A 296 3.43 -19.51 -18.48
CA CYS A 296 3.76 -18.10 -18.38
C CYS A 296 4.15 -17.54 -19.74
N VAL A 297 3.76 -16.30 -20.02
CA VAL A 297 3.99 -15.64 -21.31
C VAL A 297 4.77 -14.34 -21.08
N CYS A 298 5.67 -13.97 -22.00
CA CYS A 298 6.31 -12.67 -21.94
C CYS A 298 5.29 -11.52 -22.09
N GLY A 299 5.40 -10.48 -21.27
CA GLY A 299 4.53 -9.30 -21.26
C GLY A 299 4.67 -8.35 -22.45
N HIS A 300 5.72 -8.47 -23.28
CA HIS A 300 5.95 -7.55 -24.40
C HIS A 300 5.16 -7.96 -25.64
N ARG A 301 4.42 -7.02 -26.25
CA ARG A 301 3.50 -7.24 -27.38
C ARG A 301 4.09 -8.15 -28.48
N ASP A 302 5.28 -7.82 -28.98
CA ASP A 302 5.90 -8.51 -30.13
C ASP A 302 6.63 -9.82 -29.79
N CYS A 303 6.60 -10.26 -28.53
CA CYS A 303 7.35 -11.43 -28.09
C CYS A 303 6.42 -12.62 -27.80
N THR A 304 6.65 -13.76 -28.44
CA THR A 304 5.82 -14.97 -28.25
C THR A 304 6.44 -16.01 -27.32
N CYS A 305 7.43 -15.62 -26.50
CA CYS A 305 8.10 -16.56 -25.60
C CYS A 305 7.15 -17.07 -24.51
N ILE A 306 7.17 -18.38 -24.34
CA ILE A 306 6.41 -19.15 -23.36
C ILE A 306 7.40 -19.82 -22.40
N TYR A 307 6.99 -19.97 -21.14
CA TYR A 307 7.79 -20.55 -20.07
C TYR A 307 6.92 -21.36 -19.12
N HIS A 308 7.47 -22.39 -18.46
CA HIS A 308 6.91 -22.83 -17.18
C HIS A 308 7.12 -21.76 -16.13
N LEU A 309 6.15 -21.62 -15.22
CA LEU A 309 6.24 -20.71 -14.07
C LEU A 309 7.54 -20.91 -13.27
N SER A 310 7.87 -22.16 -12.91
CA SER A 310 9.07 -22.51 -12.13
C SER A 310 10.37 -22.14 -12.84
N CYS A 311 10.47 -22.44 -14.14
CA CYS A 311 11.63 -22.11 -14.95
C CYS A 311 11.85 -20.60 -15.03
N LEU A 312 10.79 -19.83 -15.25
CA LEU A 312 10.89 -18.39 -15.34
C LEU A 312 11.22 -17.75 -13.98
N SER A 313 10.63 -18.24 -12.87
CA SER A 313 11.00 -17.76 -11.54
C SER A 313 12.46 -18.03 -11.22
N GLY A 314 12.95 -19.25 -11.48
CA GLY A 314 14.34 -19.61 -11.24
C GLY A 314 15.27 -18.68 -12.01
N LYS A 315 14.98 -18.46 -13.30
CA LYS A 315 15.81 -17.58 -14.12
C LYS A 315 15.84 -16.13 -13.63
N PHE A 316 14.70 -15.60 -13.16
CA PHE A 316 14.65 -14.23 -12.64
C PHE A 316 15.35 -14.08 -11.29
N LEU A 317 15.31 -15.11 -10.44
CA LEU A 317 16.02 -15.11 -9.16
C LEU A 317 17.53 -15.23 -9.35
N GLU A 318 17.98 -16.10 -10.26
CA GLU A 318 19.40 -16.20 -10.65
C GLU A 318 19.95 -14.83 -11.14
N GLU A 319 19.21 -14.13 -12.03
CA GLU A 319 19.61 -12.80 -12.53
C GLU A 319 19.64 -11.73 -11.41
N GLU A 320 18.85 -11.93 -10.35
CA GLU A 320 18.84 -11.05 -9.18
C GLU A 320 20.02 -11.34 -8.25
N GLU A 321 20.33 -12.62 -8.01
CA GLU A 321 21.49 -13.08 -7.22
C GLU A 321 22.83 -12.65 -7.85
N GLU A 322 22.98 -12.77 -9.16
CA GLU A 322 24.17 -12.32 -9.90
C GLU A 322 24.48 -10.83 -9.65
N LYS A 323 23.44 -10.00 -9.47
CA LYS A 323 23.60 -8.56 -9.18
C LYS A 323 23.90 -8.28 -7.70
N ILE A 324 23.50 -9.17 -6.80
CA ILE A 324 23.70 -9.03 -5.34
C ILE A 324 25.05 -9.61 -4.91
N ALA A 325 25.59 -10.60 -5.62
CA ALA A 325 26.88 -11.23 -5.34
C ALA A 325 28.07 -10.23 -5.36
N GLU A 326 27.88 -9.03 -5.93
CA GLU A 326 28.85 -7.92 -5.88
C GLU A 326 28.82 -7.13 -4.55
N GLY A 327 27.89 -7.41 -3.62
CA GLY A 327 27.71 -6.66 -2.39
C GLY A 327 26.94 -7.41 -1.29
N SER A 328 27.60 -8.35 -0.63
CA SER A 328 27.27 -8.98 0.67
C SER A 328 25.82 -8.89 1.19
N ALA A 329 25.02 -9.93 0.97
CA ALA A 329 24.23 -10.67 1.97
C ALA A 329 23.45 -11.79 1.27
N ASP A 330 23.49 -12.98 1.87
CA ASP A 330 22.82 -14.21 1.40
C ASP A 330 21.30 -14.13 1.70
N GLU A 331 20.60 -13.17 1.08
CA GLU A 331 19.14 -13.02 1.24
C GLU A 331 18.42 -13.81 0.14
N LEU A 332 18.20 -15.10 0.40
CA LEU A 332 17.45 -15.98 -0.51
C LEU A 332 16.00 -15.48 -0.66
N HIS A 333 15.64 -15.13 -1.89
CA HIS A 333 14.31 -14.66 -2.23
C HIS A 333 13.51 -15.74 -2.96
N VAL A 334 12.26 -15.93 -2.54
CA VAL A 334 11.35 -16.90 -3.18
C VAL A 334 10.52 -16.26 -4.31
N LEU A 335 10.24 -14.96 -4.20
CA LEU A 335 9.35 -14.26 -5.13
C LEU A 335 10.16 -13.31 -6.02
N PRO A 336 10.28 -13.52 -7.33
CA PRO A 336 10.96 -12.57 -8.23
C PRO A 336 10.25 -11.21 -8.30
N LYS A 337 10.99 -10.12 -8.57
CA LYS A 337 10.37 -8.82 -8.91
C LYS A 337 10.20 -8.63 -10.41
N LYS A 338 11.28 -8.86 -11.15
CA LYS A 338 11.41 -8.64 -12.59
C LYS A 338 12.61 -9.43 -13.11
N GLY A 339 12.64 -9.66 -14.42
CA GLY A 339 13.79 -10.27 -15.09
C GLY A 339 13.66 -10.23 -16.60
N LYS A 340 14.74 -10.49 -17.32
CA LYS A 340 14.77 -10.41 -18.78
C LYS A 340 14.16 -11.64 -19.43
N CYS A 341 13.37 -11.41 -20.48
CA CYS A 341 12.93 -12.49 -21.37
C CYS A 341 14.13 -13.08 -22.13
N ILE A 342 14.26 -14.40 -22.21
CA ILE A 342 15.33 -15.06 -22.96
C ILE A 342 15.24 -14.72 -24.46
N GLY A 343 14.04 -14.71 -25.04
CA GLY A 343 13.92 -14.50 -26.49
C GLY A 343 14.00 -13.04 -26.94
N CYS A 344 13.41 -12.09 -26.19
CA CYS A 344 13.40 -10.68 -26.60
C CYS A 344 14.32 -9.76 -25.79
N ASN A 345 14.96 -10.27 -24.74
CA ASN A 345 15.86 -9.54 -23.82
C ASN A 345 15.26 -8.31 -23.10
N LYS A 346 13.94 -8.10 -23.23
CA LYS A 346 13.21 -7.02 -22.54
C LYS A 346 12.78 -7.46 -21.12
N ILE A 347 12.66 -6.50 -20.20
CA ILE A 347 12.34 -6.74 -18.78
C ILE A 347 10.85 -7.03 -18.60
N ASN A 348 10.54 -8.19 -18.05
CA ASN A 348 9.20 -8.51 -17.57
C ASN A 348 9.09 -8.23 -16.08
N PHE A 349 7.94 -7.72 -15.65
CA PHE A 349 7.59 -7.63 -14.25
C PHE A 349 6.84 -8.91 -13.83
N TRP A 350 7.29 -9.53 -12.74
CA TRP A 350 6.76 -10.82 -12.29
C TRP A 350 5.25 -10.76 -12.04
N ASN A 351 4.77 -9.70 -11.40
CA ASN A 351 3.34 -9.50 -11.12
C ASN A 351 2.45 -9.48 -12.38
N LEU A 352 2.93 -8.96 -13.52
CA LEU A 352 2.19 -8.98 -14.79
C LEU A 352 2.15 -10.40 -15.35
N VAL A 353 3.28 -11.10 -15.35
CA VAL A 353 3.38 -12.47 -15.87
C VAL A 353 2.44 -13.41 -15.10
N ILE A 354 2.48 -13.35 -13.76
CA ILE A 354 1.58 -14.13 -12.89
C ILE A 354 0.11 -13.82 -13.18
N ARG A 355 -0.26 -12.54 -13.38
CA ARG A 355 -1.63 -12.17 -13.74
C ARG A 355 -2.09 -12.85 -15.02
N GLY A 356 -1.21 -12.97 -16.03
CA GLY A 356 -1.50 -13.69 -17.27
C GLY A 356 -1.72 -15.19 -17.04
N ALA A 357 -0.81 -15.84 -16.32
CA ALA A 357 -0.91 -17.26 -15.99
C ALA A 357 -2.20 -17.59 -15.22
N MET A 358 -2.50 -16.82 -14.17
CA MET A 358 -3.70 -17.00 -13.35
C MET A 358 -4.99 -16.67 -14.14
N ASN A 359 -4.92 -15.73 -15.09
CA ASN A 359 -6.05 -15.46 -15.98
C ASN A 359 -6.30 -16.64 -16.93
N LEU A 360 -5.24 -17.23 -17.50
CA LEU A 360 -5.35 -18.41 -18.35
C LEU A 360 -5.97 -19.59 -17.60
N GLN A 361 -5.42 -19.95 -16.44
CA GLN A 361 -5.93 -21.04 -15.57
C GLN A 361 -7.41 -20.90 -15.20
N LYS A 362 -7.95 -19.68 -15.23
CA LYS A 362 -9.36 -19.42 -14.91
C LYS A 362 -10.29 -19.57 -16.12
N ASN A 363 -9.81 -19.24 -17.32
CA ASN A 363 -10.66 -19.05 -18.51
C ASN A 363 -10.45 -20.12 -19.59
N ILE A 364 -9.64 -21.14 -19.28
CA ILE A 364 -9.50 -22.40 -20.02
C ILE A 364 -10.17 -23.45 -19.14
#